data_AF-A0A1G8LZH0-F1
#
_entry.id   AF-A0A1G8LZH0-F1
#
_cell.length_a   1.000
_cell.length_b   1.000
_cell.length_c   1.000
_cell.angle_alpha   90.00
_cell.angle_beta   90.00
_cell.angle_gamma   90.00
#
_symmetry.space_group_name_H-M   'P 1'
#
loop_
_entity.id
_entity.type
_entity.pdbx_description
1 polymer ?
#
loop_
_entity_poly.entity_id
_entity_poly.type
_entity_poly.pdbx_seq_one_letter_code
_entity_poly.pdbx_strand_id
1 'polypeptide(L)'
;MIVTEYELRANWHKNKEKLIILPPGSVITPSARDFIRSKGIDVQIEGNGLQDLHKTTFSTAAQSLSRGYQSKPTEEPKSHQDTQAQTAATVMNTGTNALAATNTTTPTAAPITPAGVKPEHMTHLHQGALVTKTHPVIAYRGQLDLFQGDLVEAQCYFQQAGEETLIQHLEEISALCRQLMVSEVKQEPFQWSTLLGLSPEELRERSHHPKKYYGIDHTPLSYTHGPIVARLHRLRAKSREVELYANRAFTAENGECSRTDLIQALNRLSSAFYILACEVRSRITQEGQNQAKRESQRESQQECLKEAPVKRVAVGISNRHIHLSQTDLEALFGANYTLTVQKELSQPGQFAAQETVSLIGPKGRLEKVRVLGPVRKNTQVEISVTDCFKLGIKPVIRDSGQHEGTPGLRIEGPAGTVELTSGVMVASRHIHLHPEDAREWCLKDGDRICVKVESPRPITYEDVLIRVSDQYQKELHLDLDEANAALIEATSQGILLGV
;
A
#
# COMPACT_ATOMS: atom_id res chain seq x y z
N MET A 1 -12.87 -1.56 -30.94
CA MET A 1 -13.59 -2.27 -29.85
C MET A 1 -12.58 -2.74 -28.80
N ILE A 2 -12.93 -2.90 -27.52
CA ILE A 2 -12.07 -3.61 -26.55
C ILE A 2 -12.63 -5.03 -26.42
N VAL A 3 -11.76 -6.05 -26.45
CA VAL A 3 -12.15 -7.46 -26.32
C VAL A 3 -11.58 -8.01 -25.01
N THR A 4 -12.47 -8.40 -24.10
CA THR A 4 -12.12 -8.93 -22.78
C THR A 4 -12.32 -10.44 -22.68
N GLU A 5 -11.64 -11.06 -21.71
CA GLU A 5 -11.81 -12.50 -21.42
C GLU A 5 -13.24 -12.85 -21.00
N TYR A 6 -13.94 -11.94 -20.34
CA TYR A 6 -15.32 -12.14 -19.89
C TYR A 6 -16.28 -12.32 -21.07
N GLU A 7 -16.20 -11.45 -22.08
CA GLU A 7 -17.01 -11.52 -23.30
C GLU A 7 -16.70 -12.79 -24.10
N LEU A 8 -15.41 -13.14 -24.21
CA LEU A 8 -14.97 -14.38 -24.86
C LEU A 8 -15.54 -15.62 -24.16
N ARG A 9 -15.46 -15.70 -22.82
CA ARG A 9 -16.02 -16.81 -22.05
C ARG A 9 -17.55 -16.88 -22.18
N ALA A 10 -18.25 -15.76 -22.09
CA ALA A 10 -19.72 -15.70 -22.19
C ALA A 10 -20.26 -16.22 -23.54
N ASN A 11 -19.51 -16.01 -24.62
CA ASN A 11 -19.89 -16.43 -25.97
C ASN A 11 -19.35 -17.81 -26.36
N TRP A 12 -18.16 -18.19 -25.89
CA TRP A 12 -17.51 -19.49 -26.20
C TRP A 12 -18.40 -20.70 -25.87
N HIS A 13 -19.11 -20.65 -24.74
CA HIS A 13 -20.00 -21.73 -24.29
C HIS A 13 -21.22 -21.96 -25.22
N LYS A 14 -21.59 -20.99 -26.05
CA LYS A 14 -22.76 -21.09 -26.94
C LYS A 14 -22.41 -21.68 -28.30
N ASN A 15 -21.40 -21.13 -28.98
CA ASN A 15 -21.15 -21.45 -30.39
C ASN A 15 -19.87 -22.27 -30.63
N LYS A 16 -18.89 -22.27 -29.71
CA LYS A 16 -17.54 -22.86 -29.91
C LYS A 16 -16.84 -22.45 -31.22
N GLU A 17 -17.14 -21.26 -31.72
CA GLU A 17 -16.59 -20.72 -32.96
C GLU A 17 -15.07 -20.58 -32.86
N LYS A 18 -14.35 -21.29 -33.73
CA LYS A 18 -12.88 -21.26 -33.79
C LYS A 18 -12.31 -20.00 -34.42
N LEU A 19 -13.14 -19.12 -35.00
CA LEU A 19 -12.70 -17.89 -35.66
C LEU A 19 -13.49 -16.71 -35.10
N ILE A 20 -12.79 -15.66 -34.67
CA ILE A 20 -13.40 -14.40 -34.25
C ILE A 20 -12.99 -13.30 -35.24
N ILE A 21 -13.98 -12.62 -35.81
CA ILE A 21 -13.80 -11.47 -36.70
C ILE A 21 -13.97 -10.19 -35.87
N LEU A 22 -13.00 -9.28 -35.95
CA LEU A 22 -12.97 -8.02 -35.20
C LEU A 22 -12.88 -6.80 -36.14
N PRO A 23 -13.57 -5.69 -35.85
CA PRO A 23 -13.47 -4.48 -36.67
C PRO A 23 -12.09 -3.80 -36.48
N PRO A 24 -11.66 -2.92 -37.41
CA PRO A 24 -10.39 -2.21 -37.34
C PRO A 24 -10.19 -1.44 -36.03
N GLY A 25 -8.95 -1.36 -35.55
CA GLY A 25 -8.62 -0.65 -34.31
C GLY A 25 -9.16 -1.32 -33.04
N SER A 26 -9.38 -2.64 -33.06
CA SER A 26 -9.79 -3.41 -31.88
C SER A 26 -8.60 -3.81 -31.00
N VAL A 27 -8.77 -3.72 -29.68
CA VAL A 27 -7.73 -3.94 -28.67
C VAL A 27 -8.12 -5.14 -27.81
N ILE A 28 -7.31 -6.20 -27.89
CA ILE A 28 -7.51 -7.43 -27.11
C ILE A 28 -6.72 -7.32 -25.79
N THR A 29 -7.37 -7.50 -24.63
CA THR A 29 -6.68 -7.45 -23.34
C THR A 29 -5.66 -8.60 -23.18
N PRO A 30 -4.70 -8.54 -22.25
CA PRO A 30 -3.74 -9.63 -22.03
C PRO A 30 -4.43 -10.97 -21.73
N SER A 31 -5.33 -11.01 -20.74
CA SER A 31 -6.07 -12.22 -20.36
C SER A 31 -6.96 -12.77 -21.48
N ALA A 32 -7.53 -11.89 -22.32
CA ALA A 32 -8.26 -12.29 -23.52
C ALA A 32 -7.36 -13.01 -24.52
N ARG A 33 -6.11 -12.53 -24.72
CA ARG A 33 -5.10 -13.17 -25.57
C ARG A 33 -4.68 -14.56 -25.05
N ASP A 34 -4.48 -14.69 -23.74
CA ASP A 34 -4.15 -15.99 -23.14
C ASP A 34 -5.33 -16.97 -23.23
N PHE A 35 -6.57 -16.50 -23.06
CA PHE A 35 -7.76 -17.33 -23.27
C PHE A 35 -7.86 -17.83 -24.73
N ILE A 36 -7.71 -16.94 -25.71
CA ILE A 36 -7.68 -17.23 -27.15
C ILE A 36 -6.64 -18.33 -27.46
N ARG A 37 -5.39 -18.15 -26.99
CA ARG A 37 -4.32 -19.15 -27.14
C ARG A 37 -4.67 -20.48 -26.46
N SER A 38 -5.25 -20.45 -25.26
CA SER A 38 -5.61 -21.67 -24.50
C SER A 38 -6.74 -22.51 -25.12
N LYS A 39 -7.50 -21.93 -26.06
CA LYS A 39 -8.65 -22.59 -26.73
C LYS A 39 -8.44 -22.84 -28.22
N GLY A 40 -7.33 -22.37 -28.81
CA GLY A 40 -7.05 -22.51 -30.23
C GLY A 40 -8.08 -21.77 -31.08
N ILE A 41 -8.28 -20.48 -30.77
CA ILE A 41 -9.19 -19.59 -31.48
C ILE A 41 -8.36 -18.71 -32.43
N ASP A 42 -8.67 -18.77 -33.71
CA ASP A 42 -8.14 -17.88 -34.74
C ASP A 42 -8.80 -16.50 -34.63
N VAL A 43 -8.04 -15.44 -34.94
CA VAL A 43 -8.54 -14.07 -34.93
C VAL A 43 -8.25 -13.40 -36.27
N GLN A 44 -9.28 -12.83 -36.88
CA GLN A 44 -9.20 -12.05 -38.10
C GLN A 44 -9.66 -10.63 -37.81
N ILE A 45 -8.94 -9.64 -38.35
CA ILE A 45 -9.34 -8.23 -38.27
C ILE A 45 -9.88 -7.83 -39.65
N GLU A 46 -11.03 -7.18 -39.72
CA GLU A 46 -11.57 -6.73 -41.01
C GLU A 46 -10.60 -5.73 -41.68
N GLY A 47 -10.42 -5.86 -42.99
CA GLY A 47 -9.53 -5.01 -43.78
C GLY A 47 -8.03 -5.33 -43.71
N ASN A 48 -7.56 -6.16 -42.77
CA ASN A 48 -6.18 -6.64 -42.71
C ASN A 48 -6.15 -8.18 -42.68
N GLY A 49 -5.31 -8.81 -43.52
CA GLY A 49 -5.25 -10.27 -43.65
C GLY A 49 -4.94 -11.02 -42.35
N LEU A 50 -5.30 -12.31 -42.31
CA LEU A 50 -5.15 -13.23 -41.16
C LEU A 50 -3.84 -13.00 -40.39
N GLN A 51 -3.99 -12.61 -39.11
CA GLN A 51 -2.87 -12.20 -38.28
C GLN A 51 -2.46 -13.36 -37.37
N ASP A 52 -1.33 -14.00 -37.70
CA ASP A 52 -0.80 -15.18 -37.02
C ASP A 52 -0.35 -14.86 -35.57
N LEU A 53 -1.25 -15.06 -34.61
CA LEU A 53 -1.03 -14.86 -33.18
C LEU A 53 -0.13 -15.93 -32.51
N HIS A 54 0.30 -16.96 -33.25
CA HIS A 54 1.21 -17.98 -32.74
C HIS A 54 2.69 -17.60 -32.86
N LYS A 55 3.04 -16.54 -33.61
CA LYS A 55 4.44 -16.09 -33.74
C LYS A 55 4.93 -15.28 -32.55
N THR A 56 5.91 -15.84 -31.84
CA THR A 56 6.70 -15.19 -30.80
C THR A 56 7.65 -14.13 -31.37
N THR A 57 7.18 -12.89 -31.50
CA THR A 57 7.87 -11.63 -31.11
C THR A 57 7.03 -10.42 -31.52
N PHE A 58 6.53 -9.66 -30.54
CA PHE A 58 6.01 -8.30 -30.75
C PHE A 58 6.46 -7.42 -29.58
N SER A 59 7.45 -6.56 -29.83
CA SER A 59 7.86 -5.51 -28.90
C SER A 59 6.95 -4.30 -29.04
N THR A 60 6.48 -3.74 -27.92
CA THR A 60 5.53 -2.62 -27.87
C THR A 60 6.11 -1.27 -28.28
N ALA A 61 7.40 -1.20 -28.62
CA ALA A 61 8.13 0.06 -28.87
C ALA A 61 7.87 0.71 -30.24
N ALA A 62 7.16 0.05 -31.16
CA ALA A 62 7.13 0.44 -32.58
C ALA A 62 5.97 1.38 -33.02
N GLN A 63 5.10 1.83 -32.11
CA GLN A 63 3.89 2.61 -32.46
C GLN A 63 3.89 4.09 -31.98
N SER A 64 5.02 4.61 -31.50
CA SER A 64 5.16 5.99 -31.00
C SER A 64 5.76 6.98 -32.01
N LEU A 65 6.04 6.57 -33.26
CA LEU A 65 6.72 7.37 -34.29
C LEU A 65 5.82 7.79 -35.48
N SER A 66 4.58 8.23 -35.21
CA SER A 66 3.70 8.73 -36.28
C SER A 66 2.70 9.83 -35.85
N ARG A 67 3.17 10.86 -35.12
CA ARG A 67 2.45 12.14 -34.98
C ARG A 67 3.40 13.32 -35.15
N GLY A 68 3.57 13.73 -36.41
CA GLY A 68 4.36 14.90 -36.79
C GLY A 68 3.72 16.22 -36.37
N TYR A 69 4.57 17.23 -36.17
CA TYR A 69 4.22 18.55 -35.68
C TYR A 69 3.73 19.45 -36.84
N GLN A 70 2.54 20.04 -36.74
CA GLN A 70 2.09 21.17 -37.56
C GLN A 70 1.26 22.14 -36.71
N SER A 71 1.29 23.44 -37.05
CA SER A 71 1.02 24.50 -36.07
C SER A 71 0.28 25.72 -36.64
N LYS A 72 -0.82 26.09 -35.96
CA LYS A 72 -1.47 27.43 -35.98
C LYS A 72 -2.14 27.84 -37.32
N PRO A 73 -2.98 28.92 -37.35
CA PRO A 73 -3.30 29.88 -36.27
C PRO A 73 -4.77 29.89 -35.80
N THR A 74 -5.01 30.75 -34.80
CA THR A 74 -6.29 31.09 -34.14
C THR A 74 -7.06 32.20 -34.85
N GLU A 75 -8.40 32.20 -34.71
CA GLU A 75 -9.24 33.39 -34.89
C GLU A 75 -10.40 33.41 -33.87
N GLU A 76 -10.97 34.59 -33.59
CA GLU A 76 -11.98 34.83 -32.54
C GLU A 76 -13.42 34.86 -33.09
N PRO A 77 -14.44 34.40 -32.33
CA PRO A 77 -15.84 34.71 -32.64
C PRO A 77 -16.26 36.06 -32.05
N LYS A 78 -16.67 37.01 -32.90
CA LYS A 78 -17.35 38.26 -32.51
C LYS A 78 -18.88 38.18 -32.64
N SER A 79 -19.56 39.19 -32.09
CA SER A 79 -21.01 39.24 -31.85
C SER A 79 -21.85 39.69 -33.05
N HIS A 80 -23.18 39.67 -32.85
CA HIS A 80 -24.28 40.19 -33.71
C HIS A 80 -24.66 39.34 -34.94
N GLN A 81 -25.89 39.44 -35.47
CA GLN A 81 -27.23 39.51 -34.87
C GLN A 81 -28.26 39.32 -36.01
N ASP A 82 -29.47 38.86 -35.67
CA ASP A 82 -30.76 39.05 -36.38
C ASP A 82 -30.78 39.27 -37.91
N THR A 83 -31.43 38.35 -38.63
CA THR A 83 -32.45 38.76 -39.63
C THR A 83 -33.58 37.75 -39.66
N GLN A 84 -34.82 38.23 -39.83
CA GLN A 84 -36.05 37.42 -39.80
C GLN A 84 -36.47 36.95 -41.20
N ALA A 85 -37.26 35.88 -41.26
CA ALA A 85 -38.22 35.64 -42.33
C ALA A 85 -39.53 35.12 -41.72
N GLN A 86 -40.68 35.56 -42.26
CA GLN A 86 -42.01 35.37 -41.69
C GLN A 86 -42.90 34.51 -42.59
N THR A 87 -43.93 33.87 -42.01
CA THR A 87 -45.31 33.68 -42.53
C THR A 87 -46.03 32.62 -41.68
N ALA A 88 -47.36 32.59 -41.50
CA ALA A 88 -48.40 33.63 -41.46
C ALA A 88 -49.63 33.02 -40.72
N ALA A 89 -50.53 33.82 -40.14
CA ALA A 89 -51.58 33.33 -39.22
C ALA A 89 -53.03 33.68 -39.65
N THR A 90 -53.98 32.81 -39.28
CA THR A 90 -55.45 32.92 -39.44
C THR A 90 -56.09 32.05 -38.32
N VAL A 91 -56.91 32.46 -37.32
CA VAL A 91 -58.08 33.39 -37.21
C VAL A 91 -59.36 32.71 -37.75
N MET A 92 -60.47 32.44 -37.02
CA MET A 92 -60.97 32.73 -35.65
C MET A 92 -62.11 31.69 -35.33
N ASN A 93 -62.85 31.57 -34.20
CA ASN A 93 -62.94 32.20 -32.86
C ASN A 93 -63.69 31.25 -31.85
N THR A 94 -63.81 31.64 -30.57
CA THR A 94 -64.85 31.28 -29.56
C THR A 94 -65.36 29.84 -29.36
N GLY A 95 -65.31 29.35 -28.11
CA GLY A 95 -66.11 28.21 -27.63
C GLY A 95 -66.04 28.04 -26.10
N THR A 96 -67.14 28.29 -25.38
CA THR A 96 -67.20 28.30 -23.91
C THR A 96 -67.41 26.92 -23.29
N ASN A 97 -66.69 26.61 -22.21
CA ASN A 97 -67.34 26.49 -20.89
C ASN A 97 -66.32 26.39 -19.74
N ALA A 98 -66.72 26.92 -18.58
CA ALA A 98 -66.00 26.77 -17.32
C ALA A 98 -66.71 25.75 -16.42
N LEU A 99 -65.95 25.10 -15.54
CA LEU A 99 -66.47 24.48 -14.31
C LEU A 99 -65.35 24.44 -13.27
N ALA A 100 -65.51 25.21 -12.20
CA ALA A 100 -64.61 25.18 -11.05
C ALA A 100 -65.15 24.22 -9.98
N ALA A 101 -64.25 23.52 -9.30
CA ALA A 101 -64.58 22.67 -8.17
C ALA A 101 -63.48 22.75 -7.10
N THR A 102 -63.63 23.68 -6.16
CA THR A 102 -62.92 23.65 -4.87
C THR A 102 -63.38 22.44 -4.06
N ASN A 103 -62.49 21.76 -3.35
CA ASN A 103 -62.87 20.72 -2.39
C ASN A 103 -62.04 20.81 -1.11
N THR A 104 -62.70 21.14 -0.01
CA THR A 104 -62.16 21.05 1.36
C THR A 104 -62.68 19.78 2.04
N THR A 105 -61.74 19.06 2.66
CA THR A 105 -61.89 17.94 3.61
C THR A 105 -63.27 17.66 4.24
N THR A 106 -63.76 16.42 4.07
CA THR A 106 -64.13 15.48 5.16
C THR A 106 -64.35 14.06 4.59
N PRO A 107 -64.31 12.98 5.41
CA PRO A 107 -64.07 11.63 4.88
C PRO A 107 -65.33 10.92 4.35
N THR A 108 -65.21 10.31 3.17
CA THR A 108 -66.15 9.32 2.62
C THR A 108 -65.55 7.91 2.59
N ALA A 109 -66.41 6.90 2.64
CA ALA A 109 -66.01 5.51 2.88
C ALA A 109 -65.13 4.92 1.75
N ALA A 110 -64.33 3.90 2.12
CA ALA A 110 -63.43 3.22 1.19
C ALA A 110 -64.18 2.59 -0.01
N PRO A 111 -63.66 2.73 -1.24
CA PRO A 111 -64.26 2.09 -2.40
C PRO A 111 -64.09 0.56 -2.31
N ILE A 112 -65.21 -0.16 -2.35
CA ILE A 112 -65.23 -1.63 -2.29
C ILE A 112 -64.69 -2.18 -3.61
N THR A 113 -63.43 -2.62 -3.62
CA THR A 113 -62.85 -3.32 -4.78
C THR A 113 -63.39 -4.75 -4.89
N PRO A 114 -63.63 -5.25 -6.12
CA PRO A 114 -63.94 -6.66 -6.34
C PRO A 114 -62.76 -7.56 -5.93
N ALA A 115 -63.05 -8.84 -5.69
CA ALA A 115 -62.21 -9.73 -4.88
C ALA A 115 -60.73 -9.84 -5.30
N GLY A 116 -59.85 -9.70 -4.30
CA GLY A 116 -58.51 -10.31 -4.27
C GLY A 116 -57.36 -9.59 -5.00
N VAL A 117 -57.62 -8.84 -6.08
CA VAL A 117 -56.53 -8.26 -6.89
C VAL A 117 -56.23 -6.81 -6.49
N LYS A 118 -55.14 -6.62 -5.76
CA LYS A 118 -54.58 -5.30 -5.40
C LYS A 118 -54.07 -4.57 -6.67
N PRO A 119 -54.52 -3.34 -6.97
CA PRO A 119 -54.01 -2.56 -8.11
C PRO A 119 -52.51 -2.28 -8.00
N GLU A 120 -51.77 -2.41 -9.11
CA GLU A 120 -50.29 -2.34 -9.10
C GLU A 120 -49.72 -1.00 -8.62
N HIS A 121 -50.44 0.10 -8.81
CA HIS A 121 -50.04 1.45 -8.37
C HIS A 121 -50.32 1.72 -6.88
N MET A 122 -50.96 0.78 -6.18
CA MET A 122 -51.31 0.88 -4.76
C MET A 122 -50.34 0.08 -3.87
N THR A 123 -50.28 0.44 -2.59
CA THR A 123 -49.58 -0.29 -1.52
C THR A 123 -50.32 -0.20 -0.19
N HIS A 124 -49.96 -1.05 0.77
CA HIS A 124 -50.49 -0.93 2.13
C HIS A 124 -49.66 0.08 2.92
N LEU A 125 -50.33 1.02 3.58
CA LEU A 125 -49.71 1.93 4.53
C LEU A 125 -49.61 1.26 5.92
N HIS A 126 -50.71 0.64 6.34
CA HIS A 126 -50.84 -0.21 7.53
C HIS A 126 -51.79 -1.38 7.18
N GLN A 127 -52.08 -2.28 8.13
CA GLN A 127 -53.11 -3.32 7.90
C GLN A 127 -54.46 -2.65 7.59
N GLY A 128 -55.15 -3.12 6.54
CA GLY A 128 -56.42 -2.55 6.04
C GLY A 128 -56.31 -1.22 5.27
N ALA A 129 -55.29 -0.39 5.54
CA ALA A 129 -55.11 0.90 4.87
C ALA A 129 -54.36 0.75 3.53
N LEU A 130 -55.03 1.07 2.41
CA LEU A 130 -54.44 1.06 1.06
C LEU A 130 -54.25 2.49 0.54
N VAL A 131 -53.06 2.81 0.02
CA VAL A 131 -52.67 4.13 -0.49
C VAL A 131 -51.89 4.00 -1.80
N THR A 132 -51.72 5.09 -2.56
CA THR A 132 -50.87 5.07 -3.76
C THR A 132 -49.40 4.86 -3.40
N LYS A 133 -48.61 4.28 -4.32
CA LYS A 133 -47.15 4.20 -4.18
C LYS A 133 -46.46 5.58 -4.13
N THR A 134 -47.16 6.65 -4.54
CA THR A 134 -46.71 8.05 -4.46
C THR A 134 -47.00 8.71 -3.11
N HIS A 135 -47.68 8.03 -2.17
CA HIS A 135 -48.07 8.60 -0.89
C HIS A 135 -46.84 9.08 -0.07
N PRO A 136 -46.85 10.30 0.51
CA PRO A 136 -45.66 10.88 1.15
C PRO A 136 -44.97 10.00 2.20
N VAL A 137 -45.74 9.31 3.05
CA VAL A 137 -45.20 8.37 4.04
C VAL A 137 -44.46 7.19 3.39
N ILE A 138 -44.93 6.69 2.24
CA ILE A 138 -44.27 5.61 1.50
C ILE A 138 -42.94 6.10 0.90
N ALA A 139 -42.89 7.34 0.42
CA ALA A 139 -41.65 7.98 -0.02
C ALA A 139 -40.67 8.21 1.14
N TYR A 140 -41.14 8.58 2.33
CA TYR A 140 -40.34 8.65 3.55
C TYR A 140 -39.74 7.29 3.93
N ARG A 141 -40.54 6.22 3.99
CA ARG A 141 -40.06 4.86 4.28
C ARG A 141 -38.95 4.44 3.31
N GLY A 142 -39.19 4.55 2.00
CA GLY A 142 -38.20 4.18 0.98
C GLY A 142 -36.90 5.00 1.06
N GLN A 143 -36.95 6.24 1.55
CA GLN A 143 -35.75 7.06 1.77
C GLN A 143 -35.02 6.69 3.06
N LEU A 144 -35.72 6.32 4.13
CA LEU A 144 -35.13 5.77 5.36
C LEU A 144 -34.49 4.39 5.13
N ASP A 145 -35.08 3.54 4.28
CA ASP A 145 -34.50 2.26 3.85
C ASP A 145 -33.28 2.46 2.96
N LEU A 146 -33.35 3.35 1.96
CA LEU A 146 -32.19 3.70 1.13
C LEU A 146 -31.03 4.26 1.98
N PHE A 147 -31.35 5.10 2.96
CA PHE A 147 -30.35 5.64 3.88
C PHE A 147 -29.70 4.56 4.75
N GLN A 148 -30.44 3.54 5.21
CA GLN A 148 -29.84 2.37 5.86
C GLN A 148 -28.89 1.61 4.91
N GLY A 149 -29.15 1.60 3.61
CA GLY A 149 -28.21 1.14 2.59
C GLY A 149 -26.92 1.99 2.50
N ASP A 150 -27.05 3.33 2.45
CA ASP A 150 -25.90 4.25 2.50
C ASP A 150 -25.05 4.06 3.79
N LEU A 151 -25.69 3.73 4.93
CA LEU A 151 -24.98 3.41 6.19
C LEU A 151 -24.12 2.15 6.08
N VAL A 152 -24.66 1.06 5.53
CA VAL A 152 -23.92 -0.20 5.35
C VAL A 152 -22.78 -0.03 4.33
N GLU A 153 -22.99 0.71 3.23
CA GLU A 153 -21.90 1.03 2.29
C GLU A 153 -20.77 1.81 2.99
N ALA A 154 -21.12 2.73 3.89
CA ALA A 154 -20.15 3.47 4.69
C ALA A 154 -19.45 2.61 5.76
N GLN A 155 -20.14 1.66 6.41
CA GLN A 155 -19.52 0.68 7.32
C GLN A 155 -18.47 -0.15 6.58
N CYS A 156 -18.78 -0.69 5.40
CA CYS A 156 -17.81 -1.42 4.57
C CYS A 156 -16.62 -0.53 4.13
N TYR A 157 -16.86 0.74 3.82
CA TYR A 157 -15.80 1.69 3.48
C TYR A 157 -14.89 2.00 4.69
N PHE A 158 -15.46 2.16 5.88
CA PHE A 158 -14.72 2.39 7.12
C PHE A 158 -13.95 1.15 7.59
N GLN A 159 -14.45 -0.06 7.30
CA GLN A 159 -13.75 -1.32 7.56
C GLN A 159 -12.46 -1.42 6.74
N GLN A 160 -12.50 -1.03 5.46
CA GLN A 160 -11.31 -0.97 4.61
C GLN A 160 -10.29 0.09 5.05
N ALA A 161 -10.71 1.07 5.86
CA ALA A 161 -9.87 2.13 6.42
C ALA A 161 -9.45 1.89 7.88
N GLY A 162 -9.87 0.79 8.52
CA GLY A 162 -9.56 0.50 9.93
C GLY A 162 -10.31 1.35 10.97
N GLU A 163 -11.38 2.04 10.58
CA GLU A 163 -12.13 2.98 11.44
C GLU A 163 -13.20 2.26 12.29
N GLU A 164 -12.76 1.32 13.13
CA GLU A 164 -13.63 0.44 13.94
C GLU A 164 -14.64 1.23 14.81
N THR A 165 -14.19 2.31 15.46
CA THR A 165 -15.04 3.18 16.27
C THR A 165 -16.16 3.83 15.46
N LEU A 166 -15.89 4.22 14.20
CA LEU A 166 -16.93 4.78 13.32
C LEU A 166 -17.94 3.71 12.90
N ILE A 167 -17.51 2.46 12.68
CA ILE A 167 -18.43 1.34 12.35
C ILE A 167 -19.40 1.10 13.51
N GLN A 168 -18.92 1.11 14.75
CA GLN A 168 -19.75 0.95 15.95
C GLN A 168 -20.78 2.09 16.09
N HIS A 169 -20.36 3.33 15.83
CA HIS A 169 -21.26 4.49 15.79
C HIS A 169 -22.29 4.43 14.64
N LEU A 170 -21.91 3.92 13.47
CA LEU A 170 -22.86 3.67 12.38
C LEU A 170 -23.85 2.55 12.71
N GLU A 171 -23.49 1.56 13.52
CA GLU A 171 -24.43 0.52 13.94
C GLU A 171 -25.44 1.03 14.97
N GLU A 172 -25.01 1.88 15.90
CA GLU A 172 -25.89 2.60 16.84
C GLU A 172 -26.91 3.47 16.08
N ILE A 173 -26.44 4.22 15.07
CA ILE A 173 -27.28 4.99 14.15
C ILE A 173 -28.22 4.09 13.33
N SER A 174 -27.75 2.94 12.85
CA SER A 174 -28.58 1.98 12.11
C SER A 174 -29.67 1.40 12.99
N ALA A 175 -29.40 1.12 14.27
CA ALA A 175 -30.39 0.73 15.26
C ALA A 175 -31.45 1.82 15.47
N LEU A 176 -31.04 3.10 15.58
CA LEU A 176 -31.96 4.23 15.67
C LEU A 176 -32.88 4.31 14.44
N CYS A 177 -32.33 4.15 13.23
CA CYS A 177 -33.10 4.17 11.98
C CYS A 177 -34.12 3.03 11.89
N ARG A 178 -33.75 1.82 12.31
CA ARG A 178 -34.66 0.67 12.40
C ARG A 178 -35.81 0.94 13.39
N GLN A 179 -35.53 1.58 14.53
CA GLN A 179 -36.59 1.93 15.49
C GLN A 179 -37.50 3.07 15.02
N LEU A 180 -36.96 4.08 14.32
CA LEU A 180 -37.77 5.12 13.67
C LEU A 180 -38.80 4.52 12.69
N MET A 181 -38.36 3.56 11.88
CA MET A 181 -39.25 2.81 10.97
C MET A 181 -40.34 2.04 11.73
N VAL A 182 -39.99 1.34 12.81
CA VAL A 182 -40.95 0.56 13.61
C VAL A 182 -41.99 1.46 14.28
N SER A 183 -41.58 2.55 14.92
CA SER A 183 -42.49 3.51 15.57
C SER A 183 -43.40 4.25 14.58
N GLU A 184 -42.96 4.48 13.35
CA GLU A 184 -43.82 4.99 12.28
C GLU A 184 -44.82 3.92 11.81
N VAL A 185 -44.35 2.74 11.39
CA VAL A 185 -45.19 1.66 10.83
C VAL A 185 -46.29 1.21 11.80
N LYS A 186 -46.03 1.26 13.11
CA LYS A 186 -47.00 0.96 14.16
C LYS A 186 -47.85 2.15 14.63
N GLN A 187 -47.48 3.39 14.29
CA GLN A 187 -47.99 4.62 14.90
C GLN A 187 -47.81 4.70 16.44
N GLU A 188 -46.70 4.14 16.96
CA GLU A 188 -46.29 4.28 18.36
C GLU A 188 -45.39 5.52 18.52
N PRO A 189 -45.47 6.29 19.63
CA PRO A 189 -44.54 7.39 19.91
C PRO A 189 -43.08 6.93 19.96
N PHE A 190 -42.20 7.64 19.28
CA PHE A 190 -40.77 7.37 19.26
C PHE A 190 -40.07 8.04 20.45
N GLN A 191 -39.21 7.30 21.15
CA GLN A 191 -38.42 7.80 22.28
C GLN A 191 -36.99 7.28 22.18
N TRP A 192 -36.02 8.13 22.51
CA TRP A 192 -34.59 7.82 22.56
C TRP A 192 -33.92 8.72 23.61
N SER A 193 -32.98 8.16 24.38
CA SER A 193 -32.27 8.88 25.45
C SER A 193 -30.95 9.49 24.98
N THR A 194 -30.25 8.77 24.12
CA THR A 194 -28.84 9.00 23.78
C THR A 194 -28.53 8.48 22.38
N LEU A 195 -27.60 9.14 21.70
CA LEU A 195 -26.97 8.65 20.47
C LEU A 195 -25.50 9.08 20.46
N LEU A 196 -24.57 8.18 20.13
CA LEU A 196 -23.12 8.34 20.31
C LEU A 196 -22.74 8.54 21.80
N GLY A 197 -23.56 8.04 22.72
CA GLY A 197 -23.44 8.32 24.16
C GLY A 197 -23.79 9.75 24.59
N LEU A 198 -24.43 10.55 23.72
CA LEU A 198 -24.77 11.96 23.96
C LEU A 198 -26.29 12.19 23.97
N SER A 199 -26.76 13.10 24.82
CA SER A 199 -28.19 13.51 24.81
C SER A 199 -28.58 14.31 23.54
N PRO A 200 -29.87 14.46 23.23
CA PRO A 200 -30.35 15.34 22.15
C PRO A 200 -29.84 16.79 22.30
N GLU A 201 -29.71 17.29 23.52
CA GLU A 201 -29.22 18.63 23.86
C GLU A 201 -27.70 18.72 23.65
N GLU A 202 -26.96 17.70 24.09
CA GLU A 202 -25.51 17.63 23.88
C GLU A 202 -25.13 17.52 22.40
N LEU A 203 -25.85 16.71 21.62
CA LEU A 203 -25.67 16.60 20.17
C LEU A 203 -25.91 17.95 19.49
N ARG A 204 -26.88 18.74 19.97
CA ARG A 204 -27.11 20.11 19.50
C ARG A 204 -25.92 21.01 19.89
N GLU A 205 -25.59 21.10 21.17
CA GLU A 205 -24.52 21.94 21.72
C GLU A 205 -23.17 21.69 21.01
N ARG A 206 -22.72 20.42 20.94
CA ARG A 206 -21.43 20.06 20.33
C ARG A 206 -21.40 20.32 18.82
N SER A 207 -22.52 20.07 18.11
CA SER A 207 -22.60 20.33 16.66
C SER A 207 -22.73 21.82 16.30
N HIS A 208 -23.26 22.66 17.20
CA HIS A 208 -23.25 24.12 17.06
C HIS A 208 -21.91 24.75 17.45
N HIS A 209 -21.13 24.13 18.35
CA HIS A 209 -19.88 24.70 18.90
C HIS A 209 -18.64 23.79 18.67
N PRO A 210 -18.34 23.33 17.44
CA PRO A 210 -17.27 22.36 17.19
C PRO A 210 -15.86 22.88 17.55
N LYS A 211 -15.63 24.21 17.52
CA LYS A 211 -14.35 24.80 17.95
C LYS A 211 -14.10 24.57 19.45
N LYS A 212 -15.16 24.60 20.27
CA LYS A 212 -15.13 24.41 21.74
C LYS A 212 -14.85 22.95 22.13
N TYR A 213 -15.40 22.00 21.38
CA TYR A 213 -15.33 20.56 21.71
C TYR A 213 -14.26 19.78 20.95
N TYR A 214 -13.89 20.21 19.74
CA TYR A 214 -13.01 19.47 18.83
C TYR A 214 -11.83 20.29 18.29
N GLY A 215 -11.76 21.59 18.60
CA GLY A 215 -10.74 22.50 18.05
C GLY A 215 -10.94 22.86 16.58
N ILE A 216 -12.06 22.44 15.96
CA ILE A 216 -12.33 22.60 14.52
C ILE A 216 -13.37 23.71 14.28
N ASP A 217 -13.03 24.70 13.48
CA ASP A 217 -13.95 25.75 13.05
C ASP A 217 -15.00 25.27 12.04
N HIS A 218 -16.19 25.89 12.06
CA HIS A 218 -17.19 25.73 11.00
C HIS A 218 -16.59 26.19 9.67
N THR A 219 -16.36 25.24 8.77
CA THR A 219 -15.58 25.42 7.54
C THR A 219 -16.24 24.66 6.39
N PRO A 220 -16.14 25.14 5.13
CA PRO A 220 -16.66 24.42 3.97
C PRO A 220 -16.05 23.02 3.82
N LEU A 221 -16.73 22.14 3.08
CA LEU A 221 -16.13 20.86 2.69
C LEU A 221 -14.91 21.13 1.80
N SER A 222 -13.81 20.46 2.11
CA SER A 222 -12.58 20.44 1.30
C SER A 222 -12.13 19.00 1.12
N TYR A 223 -11.53 18.69 -0.05
CA TYR A 223 -10.88 17.40 -0.28
C TYR A 223 -9.75 17.14 0.72
N THR A 224 -9.11 18.20 1.23
CA THR A 224 -8.04 18.15 2.25
C THR A 224 -8.51 17.63 3.61
N HIS A 225 -9.82 17.48 3.84
CA HIS A 225 -10.35 16.83 5.05
C HIS A 225 -10.34 15.29 4.97
N GLY A 226 -9.97 14.71 3.83
CA GLY A 226 -9.87 13.26 3.65
C GLY A 226 -11.20 12.56 3.35
N PRO A 227 -11.14 11.30 2.86
CA PRO A 227 -12.31 10.61 2.32
C PRO A 227 -13.31 10.16 3.40
N ILE A 228 -12.84 9.86 4.62
CA ILE A 228 -13.71 9.51 5.76
C ILE A 228 -14.66 10.67 6.09
N VAL A 229 -14.12 11.90 6.17
CA VAL A 229 -14.91 13.11 6.42
C VAL A 229 -15.89 13.38 5.28
N ALA A 230 -15.47 13.19 4.02
CA ALA A 230 -16.36 13.31 2.87
C ALA A 230 -17.52 12.29 2.91
N ARG A 231 -17.24 11.04 3.31
CA ARG A 231 -18.25 9.98 3.49
C ARG A 231 -19.22 10.31 4.63
N LEU A 232 -18.75 10.78 5.78
CA LEU A 232 -19.60 11.24 6.89
C LEU A 232 -20.47 12.44 6.49
N HIS A 233 -19.95 13.37 5.71
CA HIS A 233 -20.75 14.49 5.16
C HIS A 233 -21.78 14.04 4.12
N ARG A 234 -21.52 13.00 3.32
CA ARG A 234 -22.54 12.38 2.45
C ARG A 234 -23.69 11.81 3.30
N LEU A 235 -23.38 11.05 4.36
CA LEU A 235 -24.40 10.53 5.28
C LEU A 235 -25.19 11.67 5.95
N ARG A 236 -24.54 12.75 6.38
CA ARG A 236 -25.20 13.96 6.90
C ARG A 236 -26.17 14.60 5.90
N ALA A 237 -25.78 14.68 4.63
CA ALA A 237 -26.64 15.21 3.58
C ALA A 237 -27.84 14.28 3.33
N LYS A 238 -27.61 12.95 3.36
CA LYS A 238 -28.66 11.96 3.16
C LYS A 238 -29.65 11.90 4.33
N SER A 239 -29.21 11.99 5.58
CA SER A 239 -30.11 12.03 6.75
C SER A 239 -31.01 13.27 6.73
N ARG A 240 -30.51 14.41 6.21
CA ARG A 240 -31.31 15.61 5.96
C ARG A 240 -32.28 15.46 4.79
N GLU A 241 -31.96 14.69 3.76
CA GLU A 241 -32.92 14.32 2.73
C GLU A 241 -34.09 13.53 3.36
N VAL A 242 -33.78 12.53 4.19
CA VAL A 242 -34.80 11.74 4.94
C VAL A 242 -35.64 12.64 5.85
N GLU A 243 -35.04 13.62 6.53
CA GLU A 243 -35.74 14.64 7.33
C GLU A 243 -36.72 15.48 6.49
N LEU A 244 -36.37 15.85 5.26
CA LEU A 244 -37.26 16.56 4.34
C LEU A 244 -38.42 15.68 3.85
N TYR A 245 -38.21 14.39 3.62
CA TYR A 245 -39.32 13.47 3.32
C TYR A 245 -40.21 13.20 4.54
N ALA A 246 -39.67 13.17 5.76
CA ALA A 246 -40.46 13.10 6.99
C ALA A 246 -41.36 14.34 7.15
N ASN A 247 -40.82 15.55 6.91
CA ASN A 247 -41.62 16.78 6.91
C ASN A 247 -42.74 16.73 5.85
N ARG A 248 -42.46 16.28 4.62
CA ARG A 248 -43.49 16.07 3.58
C ARG A 248 -44.55 15.02 3.94
N ALA A 249 -44.24 14.12 4.86
CA ALA A 249 -45.11 13.02 5.27
C ALA A 249 -45.98 13.34 6.49
N PHE A 250 -45.50 14.20 7.40
CA PHE A 250 -46.11 14.42 8.71
C PHE A 250 -46.43 15.89 9.05
N THR A 251 -45.89 16.86 8.29
CA THR A 251 -46.18 18.29 8.46
C THR A 251 -47.21 18.75 7.43
N ALA A 252 -48.33 19.31 7.90
CA ALA A 252 -49.40 19.86 7.07
C ALA A 252 -49.09 21.29 6.60
N GLU A 253 -49.88 21.81 5.64
CA GLU A 253 -49.67 23.13 5.02
C GLU A 253 -49.76 24.31 6.01
N ASN A 254 -50.43 24.13 7.15
CA ASN A 254 -50.48 25.09 8.26
C ASN A 254 -49.23 25.08 9.15
N GLY A 255 -48.27 24.18 8.90
CA GLY A 255 -47.05 23.98 9.71
C GLY A 255 -47.22 23.05 10.91
N GLU A 256 -48.41 22.48 11.12
CA GLU A 256 -48.69 21.51 12.19
C GLU A 256 -48.10 20.14 11.84
N CYS A 257 -47.43 19.48 12.78
CA CYS A 257 -46.74 18.22 12.55
C CYS A 257 -47.25 17.10 13.47
N SER A 258 -47.67 15.99 12.87
CA SER A 258 -48.21 14.83 13.58
C SER A 258 -47.14 13.92 14.20
N ARG A 259 -45.90 13.96 13.70
CA ARG A 259 -44.76 13.13 14.16
C ARG A 259 -43.52 13.97 14.46
N THR A 260 -43.67 14.93 15.37
CA THR A 260 -42.57 15.79 15.85
C THR A 260 -41.44 14.98 16.48
N ASP A 261 -41.76 13.84 17.08
CA ASP A 261 -40.83 12.84 17.63
C ASP A 261 -39.84 12.30 16.58
N LEU A 262 -40.33 11.86 15.42
CA LEU A 262 -39.51 11.34 14.33
C LEU A 262 -38.63 12.45 13.72
N ILE A 263 -39.19 13.65 13.54
CA ILE A 263 -38.47 14.77 12.92
C ILE A 263 -37.36 15.31 13.84
N GLN A 264 -37.61 15.41 15.16
CA GLN A 264 -36.58 15.81 16.12
C GLN A 264 -35.40 14.82 16.15
N ALA A 265 -35.68 13.52 16.09
CA ALA A 265 -34.65 12.48 16.01
C ALA A 265 -33.81 12.59 14.71
N LEU A 266 -34.44 12.73 13.55
CA LEU A 266 -33.76 12.91 12.26
C LEU A 266 -32.91 14.19 12.22
N ASN A 267 -33.42 15.29 12.79
CA ASN A 267 -32.68 16.55 12.90
C ASN A 267 -31.40 16.37 13.73
N ARG A 268 -31.49 15.69 14.89
CA ARG A 268 -30.32 15.34 15.73
C ARG A 268 -29.38 14.34 15.08
N LEU A 269 -29.89 13.42 14.27
CA LEU A 269 -29.05 12.53 13.48
C LEU A 269 -28.17 13.32 12.49
N SER A 270 -28.66 14.43 11.93
CA SER A 270 -27.83 15.36 11.15
C SER A 270 -26.78 16.14 11.98
N SER A 271 -26.90 16.17 13.30
CA SER A 271 -25.89 16.68 14.23
C SER A 271 -24.83 15.63 14.54
N ALA A 272 -25.23 14.37 14.78
CA ALA A 272 -24.34 13.24 15.06
C ALA A 272 -23.28 13.03 13.96
N PHE A 273 -23.66 13.04 12.67
CA PHE A 273 -22.68 12.93 11.58
C PHE A 273 -21.69 14.10 11.51
N TYR A 274 -22.08 15.28 11.98
CA TYR A 274 -21.16 16.43 12.00
C TYR A 274 -20.17 16.36 13.15
N ILE A 275 -20.61 15.81 14.29
CA ILE A 275 -19.77 15.49 15.43
C ILE A 275 -18.68 14.48 15.01
N LEU A 276 -19.08 13.35 14.42
CA LEU A 276 -18.13 12.35 13.90
C LEU A 276 -17.15 12.97 12.86
N ALA A 277 -17.65 13.84 11.98
CA ALA A 277 -16.81 14.54 11.00
C ALA A 277 -15.82 15.52 11.67
N CYS A 278 -16.21 16.20 12.75
CA CYS A 278 -15.31 17.06 13.52
C CYS A 278 -14.27 16.25 14.31
N GLU A 279 -14.64 15.09 14.84
CA GLU A 279 -13.76 14.19 15.58
C GLU A 279 -12.67 13.58 14.68
N VAL A 280 -13.03 13.11 13.48
CA VAL A 280 -12.06 12.67 12.45
C VAL A 280 -11.13 13.81 12.05
N ARG A 281 -11.67 15.03 11.81
CA ARG A 281 -10.84 16.19 11.48
C ARG A 281 -9.91 16.60 12.62
N SER A 282 -10.34 16.46 13.88
CA SER A 282 -9.50 16.75 15.05
C SER A 282 -8.35 15.75 15.13
N ARG A 283 -8.61 14.44 14.95
CA ARG A 283 -7.57 13.40 14.85
C ARG A 283 -6.53 13.73 13.77
N ILE A 284 -6.96 13.93 12.52
CA ILE A 284 -6.07 14.26 11.40
C ILE A 284 -5.25 15.55 11.68
N THR A 285 -5.86 16.56 12.31
CA THR A 285 -5.16 17.82 12.65
C THR A 285 -4.11 17.59 13.73
N GLN A 286 -4.43 16.82 14.78
CA GLN A 286 -3.50 16.47 15.85
C GLN A 286 -2.39 15.53 15.36
N GLU A 287 -2.69 14.59 14.47
CA GLU A 287 -1.72 13.71 13.83
C GLU A 287 -0.75 14.51 12.95
N GLY A 288 -1.25 15.41 12.11
CA GLY A 288 -0.41 16.32 11.31
C GLY A 288 0.44 17.26 12.17
N GLN A 289 -0.09 17.79 13.27
CA GLN A 289 0.69 18.61 14.21
C GLN A 289 1.74 17.78 14.98
N ASN A 290 1.41 16.55 15.38
CA ASN A 290 2.35 15.65 16.04
C ASN A 290 3.42 15.13 15.07
N GLN A 291 3.10 14.92 13.79
CA GLN A 291 4.06 14.61 12.74
C GLN A 291 4.98 15.80 12.49
N ALA A 292 4.44 17.00 12.23
CA ALA A 292 5.25 18.22 12.05
C ALA A 292 6.11 18.53 13.29
N LYS A 293 5.64 18.22 14.50
CA LYS A 293 6.43 18.34 15.75
C LYS A 293 7.51 17.27 15.86
N ARG A 294 7.26 16.02 15.44
CA ARG A 294 8.27 14.95 15.35
C ARG A 294 9.28 15.23 14.25
N GLU A 295 8.87 15.84 13.15
CA GLU A 295 9.73 16.29 12.06
C GLU A 295 10.58 17.46 12.52
N SER A 296 10.03 18.49 13.15
CA SER A 296 10.81 19.58 13.76
C SER A 296 11.75 19.11 14.90
N GLN A 297 11.35 18.09 15.68
CA GLN A 297 12.22 17.45 16.67
C GLN A 297 13.32 16.60 16.02
N ARG A 298 13.04 15.95 14.88
CA ARG A 298 14.06 15.29 14.06
C ARG A 298 14.98 16.32 13.40
N GLU A 299 14.47 17.41 12.85
CA GLU A 299 15.27 18.48 12.22
C GLU A 299 16.20 19.14 13.23
N SER A 300 15.74 19.44 14.45
CA SER A 300 16.61 19.97 15.51
C SER A 300 17.61 18.95 16.06
N GLN A 301 17.25 17.65 16.15
CA GLN A 301 18.24 16.59 16.37
C GLN A 301 19.21 16.42 15.19
N GLN A 302 18.76 16.65 13.95
CA GLN A 302 19.52 16.43 12.73
C GLN A 302 20.39 17.64 12.36
N GLU A 303 20.05 18.85 12.83
CA GLU A 303 20.97 19.98 12.89
C GLU A 303 22.06 19.76 13.95
N CYS A 304 21.70 19.21 15.11
CA CYS A 304 22.68 18.77 16.11
C CYS A 304 23.61 17.65 15.57
N LEU A 305 23.16 16.86 14.58
CA LEU A 305 23.96 15.85 13.88
C LEU A 305 24.66 16.36 12.60
N LYS A 306 24.36 17.56 12.08
CA LYS A 306 24.99 18.10 10.85
C LYS A 306 26.45 18.50 11.05
N GLU A 307 26.90 18.69 12.29
CA GLU A 307 28.31 18.95 12.64
C GLU A 307 29.01 17.72 13.26
N ALA A 308 28.35 16.56 13.32
CA ALA A 308 29.03 15.31 13.63
C ALA A 308 29.81 14.81 12.39
N PRO A 309 31.11 14.51 12.50
CA PRO A 309 31.89 14.03 11.35
C PRO A 309 31.35 12.69 10.85
N VAL A 310 31.22 12.55 9.52
CA VAL A 310 30.70 11.34 8.89
C VAL A 310 31.63 10.15 9.20
N LYS A 311 31.12 9.19 9.98
CA LYS A 311 31.83 7.98 10.39
C LYS A 311 32.19 7.14 9.16
N ARG A 312 33.46 7.21 8.76
CA ARG A 312 34.03 6.59 7.55
C ARG A 312 35.04 5.51 7.90
N VAL A 313 34.99 4.39 7.18
CA VAL A 313 35.90 3.24 7.32
C VAL A 313 36.51 2.86 5.96
N ALA A 314 37.78 2.45 5.95
CA ALA A 314 38.42 1.89 4.77
C ALA A 314 37.90 0.46 4.50
N VAL A 315 37.86 0.03 3.23
CA VAL A 315 37.35 -1.29 2.84
C VAL A 315 38.51 -2.22 2.47
N GLY A 316 38.80 -3.19 3.35
CA GLY A 316 39.70 -4.30 3.10
C GLY A 316 38.99 -5.44 2.37
N ILE A 317 39.62 -5.99 1.33
CA ILE A 317 39.09 -7.09 0.52
C ILE A 317 39.84 -8.39 0.84
N SER A 318 39.14 -9.34 1.45
CA SER A 318 39.68 -10.65 1.79
C SER A 318 39.49 -11.64 0.63
N ASN A 319 40.58 -11.90 -0.09
CA ASN A 319 40.68 -13.01 -1.04
C ASN A 319 40.91 -14.34 -0.29
N ARG A 320 40.69 -15.47 -0.96
CA ARG A 320 40.84 -16.83 -0.39
C ARG A 320 42.19 -17.02 0.30
N HIS A 321 42.16 -17.48 1.55
CA HIS A 321 43.37 -17.66 2.36
C HIS A 321 43.20 -18.72 3.46
N ILE A 322 44.30 -19.04 4.14
CA ILE A 322 44.36 -19.98 5.24
C ILE A 322 45.20 -19.43 6.39
N HIS A 323 44.72 -19.60 7.61
CA HIS A 323 45.52 -19.51 8.83
C HIS A 323 45.86 -20.94 9.29
N LEU A 324 47.12 -21.20 9.64
CA LEU A 324 47.58 -22.53 10.04
C LEU A 324 47.83 -22.63 11.55
N SER A 325 47.62 -23.83 12.11
CA SER A 325 48.21 -24.22 13.39
C SER A 325 49.69 -24.55 13.21
N GLN A 326 50.48 -24.54 14.30
CA GLN A 326 51.89 -24.93 14.25
C GLN A 326 52.05 -26.39 13.77
N THR A 327 51.19 -27.29 14.24
CA THR A 327 51.18 -28.71 13.83
C THR A 327 50.91 -28.88 12.34
N ASP A 328 49.94 -28.13 11.80
CA ASP A 328 49.57 -28.21 10.39
C ASP A 328 50.61 -27.52 9.49
N LEU A 329 51.22 -26.43 9.96
CA LEU A 329 52.37 -25.79 9.30
C LEU A 329 53.51 -26.80 9.12
N GLU A 330 53.88 -27.51 10.19
CA GLU A 330 54.96 -28.50 10.13
C GLU A 330 54.60 -29.74 9.28
N ALA A 331 53.35 -30.17 9.29
CA ALA A 331 52.87 -31.25 8.43
C ALA A 331 52.82 -30.89 6.93
N LEU A 332 52.62 -29.61 6.59
CA LEU A 332 52.51 -29.13 5.21
C LEU A 332 53.85 -28.64 4.64
N PHE A 333 54.77 -28.12 5.47
CA PHE A 333 56.02 -27.47 5.03
C PHE A 333 57.31 -28.07 5.65
N GLY A 334 57.21 -28.89 6.70
CA GLY A 334 58.35 -29.58 7.34
C GLY A 334 58.55 -29.21 8.82
N ALA A 335 59.23 -30.06 9.57
CA ALA A 335 59.44 -29.88 11.01
C ALA A 335 60.23 -28.59 11.33
N ASN A 336 59.80 -27.85 12.35
CA ASN A 336 60.33 -26.52 12.75
C ASN A 336 60.25 -25.43 11.67
N TYR A 337 59.37 -25.55 10.66
CA TYR A 337 59.22 -24.53 9.62
C TYR A 337 58.70 -23.20 10.20
N THR A 338 59.18 -22.07 9.66
CA THR A 338 58.74 -20.72 10.00
C THR A 338 58.24 -20.01 8.75
N LEU A 339 57.06 -19.37 8.82
CA LEU A 339 56.47 -18.66 7.70
C LEU A 339 57.33 -17.46 7.26
N THR A 340 57.53 -17.31 5.95
CA THR A 340 58.31 -16.22 5.37
C THR A 340 57.41 -15.02 5.08
N VAL A 341 57.65 -13.87 5.71
CA VAL A 341 56.85 -12.65 5.42
C VAL A 341 56.97 -12.27 3.93
N GLN A 342 55.84 -12.04 3.27
CA GLN A 342 55.76 -11.44 1.94
C GLN A 342 55.31 -9.97 2.00
N LYS A 343 54.27 -9.69 2.81
CA LYS A 343 53.69 -8.35 2.95
C LYS A 343 52.91 -8.26 4.26
N GLU A 344 53.19 -7.23 5.06
CA GLU A 344 52.33 -6.86 6.20
C GLU A 344 50.90 -6.51 5.74
N LEU A 345 49.92 -6.82 6.57
CA LEU A 345 48.53 -6.39 6.41
C LEU A 345 48.27 -5.10 7.19
N SER A 346 47.06 -4.57 7.05
CA SER A 346 46.51 -3.46 7.84
C SER A 346 46.44 -3.77 9.32
N GLN A 347 45.94 -4.96 9.67
CA GLN A 347 45.76 -5.38 11.06
C GLN A 347 47.13 -5.69 11.71
N PRO A 348 47.52 -4.99 12.81
CA PRO A 348 48.84 -5.09 13.41
C PRO A 348 49.38 -6.52 13.60
N GLY A 349 50.57 -6.77 13.04
CA GLY A 349 51.27 -8.05 13.15
C GLY A 349 50.64 -9.21 12.37
N GLN A 350 49.56 -9.02 11.62
CA GLN A 350 49.09 -10.00 10.63
C GLN A 350 49.83 -9.78 9.30
N PHE A 351 50.29 -10.85 8.67
CA PHE A 351 51.03 -10.76 7.40
C PHE A 351 50.59 -11.81 6.38
N ALA A 352 50.64 -11.44 5.10
CA ALA A 352 50.65 -12.41 4.01
C ALA A 352 52.04 -13.06 3.93
N ALA A 353 52.09 -14.38 4.06
CA ALA A 353 53.32 -15.15 3.96
C ALA A 353 53.62 -15.52 2.49
N GLN A 354 54.87 -15.81 2.13
CA GLN A 354 55.25 -16.19 0.75
C GLN A 354 54.65 -17.55 0.36
N GLU A 355 54.42 -18.39 1.36
CA GLU A 355 53.85 -19.73 1.28
C GLU A 355 52.41 -19.72 0.76
N THR A 356 52.07 -20.75 0.00
CA THR A 356 50.71 -21.04 -0.47
C THR A 356 50.42 -22.54 -0.42
N VAL A 357 49.18 -22.90 -0.15
CA VAL A 357 48.69 -24.29 -0.18
C VAL A 357 47.72 -24.52 -1.34
N SER A 358 47.40 -25.79 -1.61
CA SER A 358 46.24 -26.18 -2.41
C SER A 358 45.13 -26.71 -1.50
N LEU A 359 43.90 -26.24 -1.69
CA LEU A 359 42.70 -26.75 -1.02
C LEU A 359 41.99 -27.72 -1.96
N ILE A 360 41.61 -28.90 -1.48
CA ILE A 360 41.03 -29.99 -2.28
C ILE A 360 39.71 -30.42 -1.64
N GLY A 361 38.60 -30.16 -2.33
CA GLY A 361 37.25 -30.58 -1.93
C GLY A 361 36.70 -31.70 -2.81
N PRO A 362 35.48 -32.21 -2.52
CA PRO A 362 34.90 -33.37 -3.20
C PRO A 362 34.72 -33.26 -4.72
N LYS A 363 34.69 -32.04 -5.27
CA LYS A 363 34.41 -31.75 -6.69
C LYS A 363 35.62 -31.15 -7.43
N GLY A 364 36.60 -30.59 -6.73
CA GLY A 364 37.68 -29.82 -7.35
C GLY A 364 38.63 -29.18 -6.36
N ARG A 365 39.61 -28.43 -6.88
CA ARG A 365 40.70 -27.83 -6.09
C ARG A 365 40.88 -26.33 -6.34
N LEU A 366 41.41 -25.64 -5.33
CA LEU A 366 41.90 -24.27 -5.39
C LEU A 366 43.40 -24.30 -5.12
N GLU A 367 44.20 -23.80 -6.06
CA GLU A 367 45.67 -23.80 -5.95
C GLU A 367 46.16 -22.39 -5.59
N LYS A 368 47.36 -22.30 -5.02
CA LYS A 368 48.01 -21.04 -4.63
C LYS A 368 47.19 -20.20 -3.63
N VAL A 369 46.48 -20.86 -2.71
CA VAL A 369 45.75 -20.20 -1.62
C VAL A 369 46.77 -19.66 -0.61
N ARG A 370 46.67 -18.37 -0.31
CA ARG A 370 47.66 -17.63 0.49
C ARG A 370 47.63 -18.08 1.95
N VAL A 371 48.79 -18.36 2.54
CA VAL A 371 48.90 -18.49 4.00
C VAL A 371 49.00 -17.09 4.61
N LEU A 372 48.22 -16.84 5.67
CA LEU A 372 48.32 -15.64 6.51
C LEU A 372 48.91 -16.01 7.87
N GLY A 373 49.98 -15.31 8.25
CA GLY A 373 50.63 -15.43 9.56
C GLY A 373 50.20 -14.34 10.55
N PRO A 374 50.55 -14.49 11.84
CA PRO A 374 51.29 -15.61 12.43
C PRO A 374 50.43 -16.88 12.54
N VAL A 375 51.05 -18.00 12.94
CA VAL A 375 50.31 -19.23 13.25
C VAL A 375 49.26 -18.97 14.34
N ARG A 376 48.10 -19.62 14.20
CA ARG A 376 46.97 -19.53 15.16
C ARG A 376 46.85 -20.85 15.93
N LYS A 377 45.96 -20.89 16.93
CA LYS A 377 45.72 -22.12 17.72
C LYS A 377 45.13 -23.26 16.88
N ASN A 378 44.25 -22.92 15.95
CA ASN A 378 43.56 -23.85 15.07
C ASN A 378 43.77 -23.43 13.61
N THR A 379 43.75 -24.38 12.67
CA THR A 379 43.72 -24.08 11.24
C THR A 379 42.32 -23.62 10.80
N GLN A 380 42.25 -22.50 10.07
CA GLN A 380 41.02 -21.87 9.58
C GLN A 380 41.19 -21.51 8.10
N VAL A 381 40.22 -21.87 7.27
CA VAL A 381 40.21 -21.60 5.82
C VAL A 381 39.07 -20.63 5.51
N GLU A 382 39.39 -19.50 4.89
CA GLU A 382 38.45 -18.45 4.52
C GLU A 382 38.40 -18.35 2.98
N ILE A 383 37.19 -18.54 2.43
CA ILE A 383 36.91 -18.65 0.99
C ILE A 383 35.57 -17.99 0.67
N SER A 384 35.34 -17.59 -0.58
CA SER A 384 34.04 -17.03 -0.97
C SER A 384 32.99 -18.09 -1.30
N VAL A 385 31.73 -17.67 -1.44
CA VAL A 385 30.63 -18.58 -1.84
C VAL A 385 30.90 -19.22 -3.20
N THR A 386 31.49 -18.47 -4.15
CA THR A 386 31.92 -18.97 -5.47
C THR A 386 32.98 -20.07 -5.36
N ASP A 387 33.90 -19.97 -4.41
CA ASP A 387 34.91 -20.99 -4.14
C ASP A 387 34.31 -22.28 -3.56
N CYS A 388 33.32 -22.19 -2.67
CA CYS A 388 32.59 -23.35 -2.16
C CYS A 388 31.99 -24.19 -3.30
N PHE A 389 31.37 -23.54 -4.31
CA PHE A 389 30.81 -24.21 -5.49
C PHE A 389 31.86 -24.89 -6.39
N LYS A 390 33.11 -24.41 -6.39
CA LYS A 390 34.23 -25.01 -7.13
C LYS A 390 34.86 -26.20 -6.38
N LEU A 391 35.02 -26.09 -5.07
CA LEU A 391 35.48 -27.19 -4.21
C LEU A 391 34.43 -28.30 -4.07
N GLY A 392 33.14 -27.98 -4.17
CA GLY A 392 32.04 -28.93 -3.96
C GLY A 392 31.65 -29.09 -2.50
N ILE A 393 31.84 -28.05 -1.69
CA ILE A 393 31.47 -28.02 -0.26
C ILE A 393 30.30 -27.05 -0.05
N LYS A 394 29.50 -27.28 0.99
CA LYS A 394 28.40 -26.39 1.35
C LYS A 394 28.96 -25.07 1.92
N PRO A 395 28.58 -23.89 1.41
CA PRO A 395 28.95 -22.62 2.04
C PRO A 395 28.33 -22.50 3.44
N VAL A 396 29.14 -22.08 4.41
CA VAL A 396 28.72 -21.79 5.78
C VAL A 396 29.38 -20.47 6.19
N ILE A 397 28.57 -19.43 6.39
CA ILE A 397 29.05 -18.10 6.80
C ILE A 397 29.32 -18.12 8.30
N ARG A 398 30.49 -17.63 8.73
CA ARG A 398 30.91 -17.56 10.15
C ARG A 398 31.80 -16.37 10.45
N ASP A 399 31.73 -15.90 11.69
CA ASP A 399 32.73 -14.97 12.22
C ASP A 399 34.00 -15.75 12.58
N SER A 400 35.18 -15.21 12.27
CA SER A 400 36.48 -15.89 12.47
C SER A 400 36.64 -16.44 13.90
N GLY A 401 36.93 -17.74 14.02
CA GLY A 401 37.02 -18.49 15.29
C GLY A 401 35.81 -19.37 15.60
N GLN A 402 34.69 -19.24 14.87
CA GLN A 402 33.51 -20.09 15.03
C GLN A 402 33.61 -21.38 14.18
N HIS A 403 34.52 -22.30 14.53
CA HIS A 403 34.74 -23.54 13.75
C HIS A 403 33.57 -24.56 13.84
N GLU A 404 32.78 -24.57 14.92
CA GLU A 404 31.83 -25.66 15.21
C GLU A 404 30.77 -25.86 14.10
N GLY A 405 30.71 -27.06 13.51
CA GLY A 405 29.75 -27.36 12.43
C GLY A 405 30.09 -26.70 11.08
N THR A 406 31.31 -26.17 10.90
CA THR A 406 31.85 -25.82 9.58
C THR A 406 32.36 -27.07 8.85
N PRO A 407 32.34 -27.10 7.50
CA PRO A 407 32.90 -28.21 6.73
C PRO A 407 34.43 -28.33 6.87
N GLY A 408 34.93 -29.51 6.48
CA GLY A 408 36.34 -29.84 6.31
C GLY A 408 36.76 -29.95 4.84
N LEU A 409 38.06 -30.10 4.59
CA LEU A 409 38.68 -30.40 3.28
C LEU A 409 40.12 -30.92 3.45
N ARG A 410 40.72 -31.42 2.36
CA ARG A 410 42.15 -31.76 2.33
C ARG A 410 42.99 -30.53 1.93
N ILE A 411 44.01 -30.25 2.72
CA ILE A 411 45.03 -29.24 2.45
C ILE A 411 46.29 -29.95 1.94
N GLU A 412 46.92 -29.41 0.90
CA GLU A 412 48.14 -29.94 0.28
C GLU A 412 49.22 -28.85 0.25
N GLY A 413 50.39 -29.15 0.82
CA GLY A 413 51.58 -28.29 0.87
C GLY A 413 52.79 -28.97 0.23
N PRO A 414 53.96 -28.31 0.18
CA PRO A 414 55.14 -28.84 -0.50
C PRO A 414 55.77 -30.07 0.16
N ALA A 415 55.53 -30.30 1.47
CA ALA A 415 56.10 -31.43 2.22
C ALA A 415 55.08 -32.51 2.61
N GLY A 416 53.77 -32.24 2.51
CA GLY A 416 52.74 -33.17 2.96
C GLY A 416 51.31 -32.68 2.78
N THR A 417 50.36 -33.41 3.36
CA THR A 417 48.91 -33.15 3.28
C THR A 417 48.24 -33.28 4.64
N VAL A 418 47.27 -32.42 4.93
CA VAL A 418 46.45 -32.43 6.16
C VAL A 418 44.98 -32.63 5.78
N GLU A 419 44.28 -33.52 6.50
CA GLU A 419 42.82 -33.65 6.41
C GLU A 419 42.16 -32.83 7.51
N LEU A 420 41.65 -31.64 7.15
CA LEU A 420 40.94 -30.78 8.09
C LEU A 420 39.50 -31.26 8.21
N THR A 421 39.06 -31.68 9.40
CA THR A 421 37.68 -32.17 9.63
C THR A 421 36.66 -31.04 9.79
N SER A 422 37.10 -29.86 10.22
CA SER A 422 36.29 -28.67 10.47
C SER A 422 37.18 -27.43 10.49
N GLY A 423 36.69 -26.30 9.98
CA GLY A 423 37.41 -25.01 9.94
C GLY A 423 37.31 -24.25 8.62
N VAL A 424 36.53 -24.73 7.65
CA VAL A 424 36.34 -24.07 6.35
C VAL A 424 35.07 -23.23 6.35
N MET A 425 35.19 -21.92 6.16
CA MET A 425 34.09 -20.98 6.25
C MET A 425 34.09 -19.93 5.14
N VAL A 426 32.91 -19.37 4.89
CA VAL A 426 32.76 -18.08 4.23
C VAL A 426 32.87 -17.01 5.31
N ALA A 427 33.77 -16.03 5.12
CA ALA A 427 34.01 -15.00 6.11
C ALA A 427 32.78 -14.09 6.27
N SER A 428 32.24 -14.01 7.49
CA SER A 428 31.22 -13.06 7.87
C SER A 428 31.80 -11.64 7.88
N ARG A 429 31.16 -10.70 7.17
CA ARG A 429 31.60 -9.29 7.09
C ARG A 429 31.63 -8.61 8.46
N HIS A 430 32.70 -7.88 8.74
CA HIS A 430 32.92 -7.25 10.04
C HIS A 430 33.79 -6.00 9.94
N ILE A 431 33.68 -5.10 10.92
CA ILE A 431 34.59 -3.99 11.12
C ILE A 431 35.49 -4.28 12.32
N HIS A 432 36.80 -4.21 12.11
CA HIS A 432 37.80 -4.11 13.17
C HIS A 432 37.90 -2.66 13.64
N LEU A 433 37.84 -2.42 14.96
CA LEU A 433 37.99 -1.10 15.58
C LEU A 433 38.98 -1.14 16.76
N HIS A 434 39.76 -0.07 16.93
CA HIS A 434 40.47 0.18 18.19
C HIS A 434 39.44 0.58 19.28
N PRO A 435 39.68 0.39 20.60
CA PRO A 435 38.76 0.79 21.65
C PRO A 435 38.51 2.31 21.72
N GLU A 436 39.37 3.10 21.07
CA GLU A 436 39.19 4.54 20.90
C GLU A 436 38.25 4.86 19.74
N ASP A 437 38.37 4.17 18.60
CA ASP A 437 37.42 4.28 17.48
C ASP A 437 36.01 3.86 17.91
N ALA A 438 35.90 2.74 18.63
CA ALA A 438 34.63 2.26 19.17
C ALA A 438 33.99 3.30 20.11
N ARG A 439 34.80 3.97 20.94
CA ARG A 439 34.36 5.04 21.84
C ARG A 439 33.95 6.31 21.08
N GLU A 440 34.72 6.73 20.08
CA GLU A 440 34.37 7.83 19.15
C GLU A 440 33.03 7.54 18.46
N TRP A 441 32.79 6.27 18.11
CA TRP A 441 31.61 5.86 17.35
C TRP A 441 30.42 5.46 18.21
N CYS A 442 30.56 5.43 19.53
CA CYS A 442 29.56 4.93 20.49
C CYS A 442 29.15 3.46 20.28
N LEU A 443 30.08 2.64 19.77
CA LEU A 443 29.92 1.21 19.48
C LEU A 443 30.65 0.34 20.50
N LYS A 444 30.30 -0.95 20.52
CA LYS A 444 30.87 -1.99 21.38
C LYS A 444 31.23 -3.24 20.58
N ASP A 445 32.05 -4.10 21.18
CA ASP A 445 32.29 -5.44 20.65
C ASP A 445 30.97 -6.23 20.62
N GLY A 446 30.67 -6.88 19.49
CA GLY A 446 29.44 -7.65 19.30
C GLY A 446 28.24 -6.86 18.75
N ASP A 447 28.29 -5.52 18.67
CA ASP A 447 27.25 -4.73 17.99
C ASP A 447 27.16 -5.12 16.50
N ARG A 448 25.97 -5.06 15.90
CA ARG A 448 25.77 -5.25 14.44
C ARG A 448 25.08 -4.04 13.84
N ILE A 449 25.61 -3.52 12.72
CA ILE A 449 25.22 -2.22 12.15
C ILE A 449 25.01 -2.25 10.63
N CYS A 450 24.47 -1.16 10.08
CA CYS A 450 24.35 -0.95 8.63
C CYS A 450 25.47 -0.06 8.08
N VAL A 451 26.16 -0.54 7.05
CA VAL A 451 27.28 0.17 6.39
C VAL A 451 27.00 0.33 4.90
N LYS A 452 26.84 1.57 4.44
CA LYS A 452 26.75 1.90 3.01
C LYS A 452 28.15 2.09 2.46
N VAL A 453 28.55 1.31 1.45
CA VAL A 453 29.82 1.53 0.77
C VAL A 453 29.66 2.46 -0.42
N GLU A 454 30.50 3.49 -0.48
CA GLU A 454 30.60 4.43 -1.59
C GLU A 454 31.54 3.87 -2.66
N SER A 455 30.94 3.43 -3.78
CA SER A 455 31.59 2.81 -4.94
C SER A 455 30.76 3.10 -6.20
N PRO A 456 31.25 2.76 -7.41
CA PRO A 456 30.46 2.91 -8.64
C PRO A 456 29.19 2.02 -8.69
N ARG A 457 29.12 0.99 -7.85
CA ARG A 457 27.93 0.16 -7.62
C ARG A 457 27.60 0.13 -6.13
N PRO A 458 27.02 1.20 -5.57
CA PRO A 458 26.88 1.37 -4.13
C PRO A 458 25.92 0.33 -3.53
N ILE A 459 26.34 -0.28 -2.42
CA ILE A 459 25.58 -1.29 -1.67
C ILE A 459 25.54 -0.90 -0.19
N THR A 460 24.39 -1.11 0.45
CA THR A 460 24.29 -1.14 1.91
C THR A 460 24.44 -2.58 2.38
N TYR A 461 25.45 -2.81 3.20
CA TYR A 461 25.63 -4.05 3.95
C TYR A 461 24.94 -3.91 5.31
N GLU A 462 23.92 -4.74 5.53
CA GLU A 462 23.25 -4.89 6.83
C GLU A 462 24.00 -5.91 7.69
N ASP A 463 23.70 -5.96 8.98
CA ASP A 463 24.20 -6.98 9.93
C ASP A 463 25.75 -7.08 10.02
N VAL A 464 26.46 -5.96 9.84
CA VAL A 464 27.93 -5.93 9.89
C VAL A 464 28.41 -5.95 11.33
N LEU A 465 29.17 -6.98 11.70
CA LEU A 465 29.68 -7.18 13.07
C LEU A 465 30.79 -6.19 13.44
N ILE A 466 30.67 -5.53 14.59
CA ILE A 466 31.74 -4.74 15.20
C ILE A 466 32.61 -5.64 16.08
N ARG A 467 33.93 -5.55 15.89
CA ARG A 467 34.95 -6.28 16.65
C ARG A 467 35.97 -5.29 17.22
N VAL A 468 36.15 -5.27 18.54
CA VAL A 468 36.96 -4.25 19.24
C VAL A 468 38.15 -4.87 19.97
N SER A 469 39.36 -4.43 19.63
CA SER A 469 40.60 -4.80 20.35
C SER A 469 41.65 -3.71 20.18
N ASP A 470 42.48 -3.55 21.21
CA ASP A 470 43.75 -2.84 21.19
C ASP A 470 44.73 -3.28 20.07
N GLN A 471 44.53 -4.48 19.50
CA GLN A 471 45.33 -5.02 18.40
C GLN A 471 44.70 -4.79 17.01
N TYR A 472 43.61 -4.03 16.91
CA TYR A 472 42.87 -3.80 15.67
C TYR A 472 43.04 -2.38 15.12
N GLN A 473 43.09 -2.26 13.79
CA GLN A 473 43.04 -1.00 13.04
C GLN A 473 41.68 -0.85 12.34
N LYS A 474 41.12 0.37 12.35
CA LYS A 474 39.81 0.75 11.78
C LYS A 474 39.63 0.35 10.30
N GLU A 475 38.98 -0.78 10.05
CA GLU A 475 38.82 -1.34 8.69
C GLU A 475 37.58 -2.25 8.58
N LEU A 476 36.83 -2.14 7.48
CA LEU A 476 35.74 -3.04 7.10
C LEU A 476 36.31 -4.19 6.26
N HIS A 477 36.13 -5.43 6.71
CA HIS A 477 36.53 -6.64 5.98
C HIS A 477 35.32 -7.22 5.25
N LEU A 478 35.42 -7.29 3.91
CA LEU A 478 34.47 -7.95 3.01
C LEU A 478 35.15 -9.11 2.28
N ASP A 479 34.38 -10.14 1.89
CA ASP A 479 34.91 -11.20 1.03
C ASP A 479 35.03 -10.75 -0.44
N LEU A 480 35.68 -11.57 -1.27
CA LEU A 480 35.88 -11.25 -2.69
C LEU A 480 34.57 -11.21 -3.51
N ASP A 481 33.54 -11.98 -3.14
CA ASP A 481 32.25 -11.98 -3.85
C ASP A 481 31.45 -10.72 -3.48
N GLU A 482 31.45 -10.31 -2.22
CA GLU A 482 30.90 -9.04 -1.73
C GLU A 482 31.61 -7.83 -2.38
N ALA A 483 32.95 -7.80 -2.37
CA ALA A 483 33.72 -6.72 -2.96
C ALA A 483 33.47 -6.57 -4.48
N ASN A 484 33.31 -7.70 -5.19
CA ASN A 484 32.92 -7.68 -6.61
C ASN A 484 31.44 -7.27 -6.80
N ALA A 485 30.54 -7.63 -5.88
CA ALA A 485 29.15 -7.21 -5.93
C ALA A 485 29.01 -5.68 -5.83
N ALA A 486 29.76 -5.04 -4.94
CA ALA A 486 29.79 -3.58 -4.78
C ALA A 486 30.75 -2.84 -5.74
N LEU A 487 31.52 -3.56 -6.57
CA LEU A 487 32.57 -3.00 -7.44
C LEU A 487 33.54 -2.08 -6.67
N ILE A 488 34.16 -2.61 -5.61
CA ILE A 488 35.03 -1.84 -4.70
C ILE A 488 36.33 -1.42 -5.41
N GLU A 489 36.64 -0.13 -5.30
CA GLU A 489 37.89 0.48 -5.78
C GLU A 489 38.78 0.90 -4.59
N ALA A 490 40.06 1.20 -4.83
CA ALA A 490 40.99 1.61 -3.77
C ALA A 490 40.64 2.94 -3.07
N THR A 491 39.69 3.70 -3.64
CA THR A 491 39.12 4.95 -3.10
C THR A 491 37.77 4.74 -2.40
N SER A 492 37.18 3.55 -2.46
CA SER A 492 35.89 3.24 -1.82
C SER A 492 35.98 3.26 -0.30
N GLN A 493 34.90 3.76 0.33
CA GLN A 493 34.79 3.87 1.79
C GLN A 493 33.42 3.40 2.27
N GLY A 494 33.38 2.76 3.43
CA GLY A 494 32.13 2.51 4.15
C GLY A 494 31.71 3.75 4.95
N ILE A 495 30.44 4.12 4.88
CA ILE A 495 29.77 5.06 5.77
C ILE A 495 28.83 4.27 6.67
N LEU A 496 28.90 4.50 7.98
CA LEU A 496 27.97 3.93 8.94
C LEU A 496 26.65 4.72 8.88
N LEU A 497 25.52 4.02 8.66
CA LEU A 497 24.21 4.67 8.49
C LEU A 497 23.46 4.96 9.79
N GLY A 498 24.03 4.57 10.93
CA GLY A 498 23.39 4.57 12.25
C GLY A 498 23.49 3.19 12.91
N VAL A 499 22.92 3.11 14.12
CA VAL A 499 22.74 1.88 14.91
C VAL A 499 21.24 1.69 15.10
#